data_AF-A0A5J4PXJ2-F1
#
_entry.id   AF-A0A5J4PXJ2-F1
#
_cell.length_a   1.000
_cell.length_b   1.000
_cell.length_c   1.000
_cell.angle_alpha   90.00
_cell.angle_beta   90.00
_cell.angle_gamma   90.00
#
_symmetry.space_group_name_H-M   'P 1'
#
loop_
_entity.id
_entity.type
_entity.pdbx_description
1 polymer ?
#
loop_
_entity_poly.entity_id
_entity_poly.type
_entity_poly.pdbx_seq_one_letter_code
_entity_poly.pdbx_strand_id
1 'polypeptide(L)'
;MSSEKIDTSAVYTLFEELKESLKQRNEKLIEPAQVDMRAVNAMTERFENLIEEVKKPKRTEIRHIIDLGSSKIFFSLVIMSLVILILSFAVYNQKQTISQYRDNNLKYRYIKMKGQAIEEDIYRLEELFEYQDSVAIVCAQVEKYEQLVKEQAERIERGKQNEKETDRLTKEIESLKKSK
;
A
#
# COMPACT_ATOMS: atom_id res chain seq x y z
N MET A 1 10.89 -31.85 -27.15
CA MET A 1 11.93 -30.80 -27.14
C MET A 1 13.05 -31.27 -26.24
N SER A 2 14.22 -31.53 -26.83
CA SER A 2 15.39 -32.07 -26.14
C SER A 2 15.89 -31.05 -25.12
N SER A 3 15.86 -31.42 -23.83
CA SER A 3 16.58 -30.69 -22.81
C SER A 3 18.06 -30.95 -23.04
N GLU A 4 18.74 -29.99 -23.66
CA GLU A 4 20.19 -29.94 -23.65
C GLU A 4 20.60 -29.66 -22.20
N LYS A 5 20.73 -30.74 -21.44
CA LYS A 5 21.28 -30.71 -20.10
C LYS A 5 22.71 -30.21 -20.26
N ILE A 6 23.00 -29.09 -19.62
CA ILE A 6 24.35 -28.53 -19.50
C ILE A 6 25.28 -29.71 -19.19
N ASP A 7 26.30 -29.89 -20.01
CA ASP A 7 27.21 -31.03 -19.89
C ASP A 7 28.14 -30.79 -18.69
N THR A 8 27.59 -30.94 -17.49
CA THR A 8 28.28 -30.78 -16.21
C THR A 8 29.46 -31.73 -16.10
N SER A 9 29.48 -32.79 -16.90
CA SER A 9 30.58 -33.73 -17.00
C SER A 9 31.85 -33.05 -17.53
N ALA A 10 31.75 -32.19 -18.55
CA ALA A 10 32.89 -31.51 -19.15
C ALA A 10 33.57 -30.52 -18.17
N VAL A 11 32.76 -29.80 -17.38
CA VAL A 11 33.27 -28.88 -16.35
C VAL A 11 33.98 -29.65 -15.24
N TYR A 12 33.43 -30.80 -14.84
CA TYR A 12 34.03 -31.66 -13.82
C TYR A 12 35.34 -32.31 -14.31
N THR A 13 35.40 -32.73 -15.58
CA THR A 13 36.61 -33.30 -16.19
C THR A 13 37.76 -32.30 -16.20
N LEU A 14 37.52 -31.05 -16.59
CA LEU A 14 38.56 -30.01 -16.59
C LEU A 14 39.06 -29.68 -15.18
N PHE A 15 38.18 -29.76 -14.17
CA PHE A 15 38.56 -29.55 -12.77
C PHE A 15 39.46 -30.69 -12.25
N GLU A 16 39.13 -31.95 -12.56
CA GLU A 16 39.98 -33.08 -12.19
C GLU A 16 41.30 -33.07 -12.97
N GLU A 17 41.30 -32.69 -14.25
CA GLU A 17 42.52 -32.52 -15.05
C GLU A 17 43.44 -31.43 -14.48
N LEU A 18 42.87 -30.30 -14.01
CA LEU A 18 43.62 -29.25 -13.32
C LEU A 18 44.19 -29.76 -11.98
N LYS A 19 43.37 -30.46 -11.18
CA LYS A 19 43.78 -31.02 -9.89
C LYS A 19 44.91 -32.05 -10.06
N GLU A 20 44.85 -32.87 -11.10
CA GLU A 20 45.88 -33.84 -11.43
C GLU A 20 47.17 -33.17 -11.92
N SER A 21 47.05 -32.12 -12.76
CA SER A 21 48.22 -31.34 -13.21
C SER A 21 48.94 -30.60 -12.07
N LEU A 22 48.19 -30.13 -11.07
CA LEU A 22 48.75 -29.50 -9.87
C LEU A 22 49.38 -30.53 -8.93
N LYS A 23 48.77 -31.71 -8.78
CA LYS A 23 49.34 -32.83 -8.00
C LYS A 23 50.65 -33.31 -8.62
N GLN A 24 50.72 -33.45 -9.94
CA GLN A 24 51.92 -33.84 -10.67
C GLN A 24 53.04 -32.79 -10.57
N ARG A 25 52.69 -31.49 -10.51
CA ARG A 25 53.66 -30.41 -10.27
C ARG A 25 54.20 -30.45 -8.83
N ASN A 26 53.39 -30.83 -7.85
CA ASN A 26 53.78 -30.89 -6.44
C ASN A 26 54.66 -32.11 -6.11
N GLU A 27 54.52 -33.23 -6.83
CA GLU A 27 55.37 -34.42 -6.65
C GLU A 27 56.75 -34.30 -7.33
N LYS A 28 56.94 -33.34 -8.25
CA LYS A 28 58.13 -33.30 -9.12
C LYS A 28 59.05 -32.09 -8.95
N LEU A 29 59.07 -31.43 -7.79
CA LEU A 29 59.88 -30.21 -7.66
C LEU A 29 60.57 -30.00 -6.30
N ILE A 30 61.84 -30.44 -6.24
CA ILE A 30 62.89 -29.68 -5.59
C ILE A 30 63.38 -28.69 -6.66
N GLU A 31 63.30 -27.37 -6.37
CA GLU A 31 63.71 -26.17 -7.15
C GLU A 31 62.69 -25.47 -8.08
N PRO A 32 62.55 -24.12 -7.99
CA PRO A 32 61.39 -23.37 -8.45
C PRO A 32 61.37 -23.20 -9.98
N ALA A 33 60.72 -24.12 -10.69
CA ALA A 33 60.46 -23.99 -12.13
C ALA A 33 59.32 -23.00 -12.40
N GLN A 34 59.61 -22.06 -13.31
CA GLN A 34 58.72 -21.02 -13.81
C GLN A 34 57.35 -21.60 -14.17
N VAL A 35 56.31 -21.04 -13.56
CA VAL A 35 54.93 -21.28 -13.97
C VAL A 35 54.82 -20.86 -15.44
N ASP A 36 54.56 -21.81 -16.34
CA ASP A 36 54.24 -21.49 -17.73
C ASP A 36 52.91 -20.73 -17.77
N MET A 37 53.05 -19.40 -17.70
CA MET A 37 51.94 -18.46 -17.61
C MET A 37 51.02 -18.58 -18.83
N ARG A 38 51.53 -19.11 -19.96
CA ARG A 38 50.76 -19.28 -21.20
C ARG A 38 49.73 -20.39 -21.09
N ALA A 39 50.08 -21.53 -20.50
CA ALA A 39 49.15 -22.63 -20.27
C ALA A 39 48.08 -22.28 -19.23
N VAL A 40 48.47 -21.54 -18.18
CA VAL A 40 47.54 -21.04 -17.16
C VAL A 40 46.56 -20.04 -17.77
N ASN A 41 47.04 -19.08 -18.56
CA ASN A 41 46.17 -18.10 -19.22
C ASN A 41 45.19 -18.74 -20.21
N ALA A 42 45.64 -19.75 -20.97
CA ALA A 42 44.75 -20.48 -21.90
C ALA A 42 43.65 -21.26 -21.16
N MET A 43 43.94 -21.80 -19.97
CA MET A 43 42.95 -22.48 -19.15
C MET A 43 41.98 -21.48 -18.49
N THR A 44 42.48 -20.35 -18.02
CA THR A 44 41.65 -19.26 -17.48
C THR A 44 40.68 -18.71 -18.52
N GLU A 45 41.14 -18.48 -19.76
CA GLU A 45 40.31 -18.00 -20.87
C GLU A 45 39.20 -19.01 -21.23
N ARG A 46 39.51 -20.30 -21.20
CA ARG A 46 38.50 -21.37 -21.39
C ARG A 46 37.47 -21.38 -20.27
N PHE A 47 37.89 -21.16 -19.04
CA PHE A 47 37.00 -21.12 -17.88
C PHE A 47 36.12 -19.87 -17.90
N GLU A 48 36.68 -18.72 -18.27
CA GLU A 48 35.93 -17.46 -18.45
C GLU A 48 34.89 -17.59 -19.56
N ASN A 49 35.22 -18.20 -20.71
CA ASN A 49 34.24 -18.43 -21.77
C ASN A 49 33.06 -19.33 -21.33
N LEU A 50 33.33 -20.39 -20.57
CA LEU A 50 32.28 -21.26 -20.04
C LEU A 50 31.46 -20.56 -18.94
N ILE A 51 32.09 -19.72 -18.11
CA ILE A 51 31.37 -18.88 -17.14
C ILE A 51 30.49 -17.86 -17.87
N GLU A 52 30.97 -17.21 -18.93
CA GLU A 52 30.17 -16.29 -19.73
C GLU A 52 28.99 -16.99 -20.40
N GLU A 53 29.19 -18.21 -20.89
CA GLU A 53 28.13 -19.02 -21.49
C GLU A 53 27.06 -19.44 -20.46
N VAL A 54 27.47 -19.83 -19.25
CA VAL A 54 26.55 -20.17 -18.14
C VAL A 54 25.87 -18.92 -17.56
N LYS A 55 26.56 -17.77 -17.56
CA LYS A 55 26.05 -16.49 -17.06
C LYS A 55 25.05 -15.84 -18.01
N LYS A 56 24.91 -16.33 -19.25
CA LYS A 56 23.81 -15.89 -20.14
C LYS A 56 22.48 -16.19 -19.43
N PRO A 57 21.70 -15.17 -19.06
CA PRO A 57 20.47 -15.39 -18.32
C PRO A 57 19.51 -16.16 -19.22
N LYS A 58 19.19 -17.40 -18.84
CA LYS A 58 18.12 -18.17 -19.47
C LYS A 58 16.81 -17.46 -19.13
N ARG A 59 16.39 -16.53 -19.99
CA ARG A 59 15.08 -15.88 -19.91
C ARG A 59 14.02 -16.96 -20.04
N THR A 60 13.50 -17.42 -18.91
CA THR A 60 12.27 -18.22 -18.90
C THR A 60 11.12 -17.26 -19.13
N GLU A 61 10.71 -17.13 -20.39
CA GLU A 61 9.46 -16.46 -20.73
C GLU A 61 8.31 -17.32 -20.21
N ILE A 62 7.75 -16.94 -19.05
CA ILE A 62 6.56 -17.59 -18.50
C ILE A 62 5.37 -17.10 -19.33
N ARG A 63 4.97 -17.90 -20.32
CA ARG A 63 3.79 -17.62 -21.13
C ARG A 63 2.56 -18.20 -20.46
N HIS A 64 1.74 -17.34 -19.87
CA HIS A 64 0.40 -17.74 -19.42
C HIS A 64 -0.53 -17.83 -20.63
N ILE A 65 -0.68 -19.04 -21.17
CA ILE A 65 -1.67 -19.33 -22.22
C ILE A 65 -2.95 -19.77 -21.51
N ILE A 66 -3.96 -18.91 -21.53
CA ILE A 66 -5.31 -19.28 -21.08
C ILE A 66 -6.00 -19.91 -22.28
N ASP A 67 -6.17 -21.23 -22.24
CA ASP A 67 -6.89 -21.96 -23.29
C ASP A 67 -8.40 -21.78 -23.12
N LEU A 68 -8.98 -20.95 -23.99
CA LEU A 68 -10.41 -20.65 -24.06
C LEU A 68 -11.20 -21.68 -24.86
N GLY A 69 -10.56 -22.74 -25.37
CA GLY A 69 -11.20 -23.77 -26.20
C GLY A 69 -12.19 -24.67 -25.44
N SER A 70 -12.11 -24.70 -24.10
CA SER A 70 -13.05 -25.47 -23.27
C SER A 70 -14.35 -24.71 -23.07
N SER A 71 -15.48 -25.27 -23.54
CA SER A 71 -16.80 -24.65 -23.40
C SER A 71 -17.13 -24.31 -21.94
N LYS A 72 -16.68 -25.14 -20.99
CA LYS A 72 -16.87 -24.91 -19.54
C LYS A 72 -16.19 -23.63 -19.06
N ILE A 73 -14.99 -23.34 -19.56
CA ILE A 73 -14.23 -22.13 -19.20
C ILE A 73 -14.92 -20.90 -19.81
N PHE A 74 -15.37 -21.01 -21.07
CA PHE A 74 -16.11 -19.95 -21.74
C PHE A 74 -17.41 -19.59 -20.99
N PHE A 75 -18.26 -20.58 -20.67
CA PHE A 75 -19.49 -20.33 -19.91
C PHE A 75 -19.22 -19.80 -18.51
N SER A 76 -18.17 -20.29 -17.83
CA SER A 76 -17.75 -19.77 -16.53
C SER A 76 -17.37 -18.29 -16.61
N LEU A 77 -16.59 -17.89 -17.62
CA LEU A 77 -16.22 -16.50 -17.84
C LEU A 77 -17.45 -15.64 -18.13
N VAL A 78 -18.38 -16.11 -18.98
CA VAL A 78 -19.63 -15.39 -19.28
C VAL A 78 -20.47 -15.19 -18.03
N ILE A 79 -20.64 -16.22 -17.19
CA ILE A 79 -21.37 -16.13 -15.92
C ILE A 79 -20.68 -15.16 -14.97
N MET A 80 -19.37 -15.24 -14.82
CA MET A 80 -18.60 -14.32 -13.98
C MET A 80 -18.74 -12.87 -14.47
N SER A 81 -18.68 -12.62 -15.77
CA SER A 81 -18.92 -11.30 -16.35
C SER A 81 -20.33 -10.80 -16.07
N LEU A 82 -21.36 -11.65 -16.21
CA LEU A 82 -22.75 -11.30 -15.86
C LEU A 82 -22.90 -10.93 -14.38
N VAL A 83 -22.29 -11.69 -13.46
CA VAL A 83 -22.30 -11.39 -12.03
C VAL A 83 -21.65 -10.03 -11.75
N ILE A 84 -20.48 -9.76 -12.34
CA ILE A 84 -19.79 -8.48 -12.19
C ILE A 84 -20.66 -7.31 -12.69
N LEU A 85 -21.37 -7.48 -13.81
CA LEU A 85 -22.28 -6.46 -14.33
C LEU A 85 -23.46 -6.20 -13.36
N ILE A 86 -24.08 -7.26 -12.83
CA ILE A 86 -25.17 -7.14 -11.84
C ILE A 86 -24.68 -6.40 -10.59
N LEU A 87 -23.51 -6.78 -10.06
CA LEU A 87 -22.91 -6.10 -8.91
C LEU A 87 -22.60 -4.64 -9.20
N SER A 88 -22.08 -4.35 -10.40
CA SER A 88 -21.78 -2.98 -10.82
C SER A 88 -23.04 -2.11 -10.87
N PHE A 89 -24.14 -2.67 -11.40
CA PHE A 89 -25.44 -2.00 -11.43
C PHE A 89 -26.00 -1.79 -10.01
N ALA A 90 -25.88 -2.78 -9.13
CA ALA A 90 -26.30 -2.65 -7.74
C ALA A 90 -25.52 -1.53 -7.01
N VAL A 91 -24.19 -1.48 -7.18
CA VAL A 91 -23.34 -0.42 -6.63
C VAL A 91 -23.70 0.94 -7.22
N TYR A 92 -23.97 1.02 -8.52
CA TYR A 92 -24.39 2.26 -9.18
C TYR A 92 -25.70 2.81 -8.57
N ASN A 93 -26.70 1.96 -8.39
CA ASN A 93 -27.96 2.35 -7.75
C ASN A 93 -27.76 2.80 -6.30
N GLN A 94 -26.90 2.09 -5.55
CA GLN A 94 -26.57 2.48 -4.17
C GLN A 94 -25.87 3.84 -4.08
N LYS A 95 -25.02 4.20 -5.06
CA LYS A 95 -24.34 5.51 -5.06
C LYS A 95 -25.32 6.68 -5.04
N GLN A 96 -26.42 6.59 -5.77
CA GLN A 96 -27.43 7.65 -5.79
C GLN A 96 -28.06 7.82 -4.40
N THR A 97 -28.46 6.72 -3.76
CA THR A 97 -29.05 6.76 -2.42
C THR A 97 -28.05 7.27 -1.37
N ILE A 98 -26.79 6.84 -1.46
CA ILE A 98 -25.71 7.30 -0.56
C ILE A 98 -25.50 8.81 -0.71
N SER A 99 -25.52 9.35 -1.93
CA SER A 99 -25.41 10.80 -2.13
C SER A 99 -26.58 11.54 -1.48
N GLN A 100 -27.81 11.07 -1.69
CA GLN A 100 -29.00 11.67 -1.07
C GLN A 100 -28.92 11.66 0.46
N TYR A 101 -28.46 10.58 1.08
CA TYR A 101 -28.28 10.54 2.54
C TYR A 101 -27.21 11.53 3.02
N ARG A 102 -26.11 11.66 2.29
CA ARG A 102 -25.06 12.63 2.62
C ARG A 102 -25.59 14.07 2.53
N ASP A 103 -26.36 14.37 1.50
CA ASP A 103 -26.92 15.70 1.27
C ASP A 103 -27.97 16.02 2.33
N ASN A 104 -28.88 15.08 2.64
CA ASN A 104 -29.88 15.22 3.70
C ASN A 104 -29.24 15.42 5.08
N ASN A 105 -28.15 14.69 5.37
CA ASN A 105 -27.42 14.88 6.62
C ASN A 105 -26.81 16.29 6.72
N LEU A 106 -26.26 16.82 5.61
CA LEU A 106 -25.73 18.18 5.58
C LEU A 106 -26.85 19.23 5.73
N LYS A 107 -27.99 19.06 5.05
CA LYS A 107 -29.18 19.91 5.20
C LYS A 107 -29.65 19.94 6.66
N TYR A 108 -29.73 18.78 7.31
CA TYR A 108 -30.12 18.69 8.72
C TYR A 108 -29.16 19.45 9.64
N ARG A 109 -27.84 19.26 9.47
CA ARG A 109 -26.82 19.99 10.26
C ARG A 109 -26.90 21.50 10.04
N TYR A 110 -27.17 21.93 8.80
CA TYR A 110 -27.36 23.34 8.47
C TYR A 110 -28.58 23.95 9.16
N ILE A 111 -29.74 23.28 9.11
CA ILE A 111 -30.95 23.71 9.80
C ILE A 111 -30.70 23.78 11.32
N LYS A 112 -30.02 22.77 11.87
CA LYS A 112 -29.64 22.76 13.30
C LYS A 112 -28.73 23.93 13.68
N MET A 113 -27.80 24.32 12.80
CA MET A 113 -26.96 25.49 12.99
C MET A 113 -27.77 26.79 12.97
N LYS A 114 -28.72 26.93 12.04
CA LYS A 114 -29.58 28.12 11.93
C LYS A 114 -30.52 28.27 13.13
N GLY A 115 -30.89 27.17 13.77
CA GLY A 115 -31.77 27.15 14.94
C GLY A 115 -33.23 27.50 14.63
N GLN A 116 -33.58 27.60 13.34
CA GLN A 116 -34.92 27.89 12.84
C GLN A 116 -35.17 27.02 11.61
N ALA A 117 -36.41 26.54 11.47
CA ALA A 117 -36.86 25.73 10.34
C ALA A 117 -38.09 26.38 9.72
N ILE A 118 -37.89 27.56 9.13
CA ILE A 118 -38.93 28.29 8.40
C ILE A 118 -39.05 27.66 7.01
N GLU A 119 -40.28 27.54 6.50
CA GLU A 119 -40.55 26.92 5.19
C GLU A 119 -39.77 27.58 4.05
N GLU A 120 -39.66 28.91 4.06
CA GLU A 120 -38.89 29.68 3.08
C GLU A 120 -37.38 29.35 3.12
N ASP A 121 -36.82 29.18 4.32
CA ASP A 121 -35.41 28.79 4.50
C ASP A 121 -35.15 27.35 3.99
N ILE A 122 -36.12 26.44 4.16
CA ILE A 122 -36.03 25.07 3.66
C ILE A 122 -36.06 25.09 2.12
N TYR A 123 -36.95 25.88 1.52
CA TYR A 123 -37.03 26.01 0.07
C TYR A 123 -35.73 26.57 -0.52
N ARG A 124 -35.19 27.64 0.08
CA ARG A 124 -33.90 28.23 -0.29
C ARG A 124 -32.73 27.26 -0.11
N LEU A 125 -32.77 26.42 0.92
CA LEU A 125 -31.78 25.38 1.14
C LEU A 125 -31.85 24.30 0.06
N GLU A 126 -33.04 23.93 -0.40
CA GLU A 126 -33.20 22.97 -1.50
C GLU A 126 -32.59 23.51 -2.80
N GLU A 127 -32.86 24.79 -3.13
CA GLU A 127 -32.29 25.48 -4.28
C GLU A 127 -30.74 25.50 -4.24
N LEU A 128 -30.16 25.71 -3.07
CA LEU A 128 -28.69 25.66 -2.90
C LEU A 128 -28.12 24.25 -3.16
N PHE A 129 -28.90 23.19 -2.99
CA PHE A 129 -28.43 21.82 -3.23
C PHE A 129 -28.58 21.39 -4.69
N GLU A 130 -29.23 22.19 -5.55
CA GLU A 130 -29.21 21.96 -7.00
C GLU A 130 -27.81 22.18 -7.60
N TYR A 131 -27.00 23.05 -6.99
CA TYR A 131 -25.68 23.44 -7.47
C TYR A 131 -24.56 22.94 -6.56
N GLN A 132 -23.60 22.20 -7.12
CA GLN A 132 -22.52 21.58 -6.36
C GLN A 132 -21.62 22.60 -5.61
N ASP A 133 -21.40 23.77 -6.21
CA ASP A 133 -20.61 24.85 -5.58
C ASP A 133 -21.29 25.41 -4.33
N SER A 134 -22.62 25.54 -4.36
CA SER A 134 -23.42 26.00 -3.23
C SER A 134 -23.40 24.99 -2.07
N VAL A 135 -23.41 23.68 -2.37
CA VAL A 135 -23.23 22.62 -1.35
C VAL A 135 -21.90 22.75 -0.64
N ALA A 136 -20.81 23.09 -1.36
CA ALA A 136 -19.50 23.30 -0.75
C ALA A 136 -19.50 24.49 0.23
N ILE A 137 -20.19 25.58 -0.11
CA ILE A 137 -20.36 26.74 0.77
C ILE A 137 -21.14 26.36 2.03
N VAL A 138 -22.25 25.62 1.89
CA VAL A 138 -23.05 25.13 3.02
C VAL A 138 -22.20 24.24 3.93
N CYS A 139 -21.40 23.34 3.34
CA CYS A 139 -20.49 22.47 4.07
C CYS A 139 -19.49 23.26 4.92
N ALA A 140 -18.83 24.25 4.32
CA ALA A 140 -17.87 25.11 5.02
C ALA A 140 -18.51 25.92 6.16
N GLN A 141 -19.74 26.41 5.97
CA GLN A 141 -20.48 27.12 7.02
C GLN A 141 -20.79 26.21 8.22
N VAL A 142 -21.31 25.01 7.96
CA VAL A 142 -21.63 24.02 9.00
C VAL A 142 -20.36 23.61 9.75
N GLU A 143 -19.28 23.31 9.03
CA GLU A 143 -18.01 22.90 9.63
C GLU A 143 -17.45 23.98 10.56
N LYS A 144 -17.43 25.23 10.10
CA LYS A 144 -16.97 26.36 10.92
C LYS A 144 -17.81 26.53 12.18
N TYR A 145 -19.13 26.42 12.08
CA TYR A 145 -20.01 26.51 13.25
C TYR A 145 -19.75 25.38 14.25
N GLU A 146 -19.63 24.13 13.78
CA GLU A 146 -19.38 23.00 14.67
C GLU A 146 -18.02 23.09 15.37
N GLN A 147 -16.99 23.58 14.68
CA GLN A 147 -15.70 23.89 15.29
C GLN A 147 -15.84 24.93 16.41
N LEU A 148 -16.56 26.03 16.16
CA LEU A 148 -16.78 27.07 17.17
C LEU A 148 -17.59 26.57 18.36
N VAL A 149 -18.60 25.72 18.14
CA VAL A 149 -19.39 25.11 19.22
C VAL A 149 -18.51 24.18 20.06
N LYS A 150 -17.66 23.38 19.41
CA LYS A 150 -16.72 22.49 20.10
C LYS A 150 -15.71 23.27 20.93
N GLU A 151 -15.10 24.30 20.37
CA GLU A 151 -14.14 25.15 21.10
C GLU A 151 -14.79 25.84 22.31
N GLN A 152 -16.03 26.32 22.17
CA GLN A 152 -16.76 26.90 23.29
C GLN A 152 -17.04 25.87 24.38
N ALA A 153 -17.47 24.66 24.02
CA ALA A 153 -17.70 23.59 24.98
C ALA A 153 -16.40 23.24 25.75
N GLU A 154 -15.26 23.13 25.05
CA GLU A 154 -13.95 22.88 25.66
C GLU A 154 -13.49 24.03 26.57
N ARG A 155 -13.76 25.29 26.21
CA ARG A 155 -13.47 26.45 27.06
C ARG A 155 -14.31 26.43 28.34
N ILE A 156 -15.60 26.10 28.23
CA ILE A 156 -16.50 25.99 29.39
C ILE A 156 -16.05 24.85 30.30
N GLU A 157 -15.67 23.71 29.75
CA GLU A 157 -15.19 22.57 30.53
C GLU A 157 -13.89 22.87 31.27
N ARG A 158 -12.91 23.50 30.60
CA ARG A 158 -11.69 23.98 31.26
C ARG A 158 -11.97 25.00 32.35
N GLY A 159 -12.89 25.94 32.13
CA GLY A 159 -13.32 26.89 33.15
C GLY A 159 -13.84 26.18 34.41
N LYS A 160 -14.69 25.18 34.25
CA LYS A 160 -15.22 24.37 35.36
C LYS A 160 -14.16 23.55 36.08
N GLN A 161 -13.14 23.06 35.38
CA GLN A 161 -12.03 22.34 35.99
C GLN A 161 -11.15 23.28 36.83
N ASN A 162 -10.81 24.44 36.27
CA ASN A 162 -10.01 25.45 36.96
C ASN A 162 -10.73 25.98 38.21
N GLU A 163 -12.04 26.23 38.14
CA GLU A 163 -12.85 26.67 39.29
C GLU A 163 -12.83 25.63 40.44
N LYS A 164 -12.96 24.33 40.09
CA LYS A 164 -12.85 23.24 41.07
C LYS A 164 -11.46 23.16 41.69
N GLU A 165 -10.41 23.46 40.92
CA GLU A 165 -9.04 23.47 41.42
C GLU A 165 -8.79 24.66 42.35
N THR A 166 -9.25 25.87 41.98
CA THR A 166 -9.16 27.05 42.84
C THR A 166 -9.91 26.84 44.15
N ASP A 167 -11.12 26.29 44.13
CA ASP A 167 -11.89 26.00 45.34
C ASP A 167 -11.19 25.01 46.27
N ARG A 168 -10.51 24.01 45.71
CA ARG A 168 -9.71 23.04 46.48
C ARG A 168 -8.51 23.72 47.13
N LEU A 169 -7.75 24.49 46.37
CA LEU A 169 -6.58 25.23 46.86
C LEU A 169 -6.97 26.24 47.94
N THR A 170 -8.08 26.97 47.77
CA THR A 170 -8.59 27.91 48.78
C THR A 170 -8.96 27.19 50.08
N LYS A 171 -9.65 26.05 50.01
CA LYS A 171 -9.95 25.24 51.20
C LYS A 171 -8.70 24.72 51.90
N GLU A 172 -7.68 24.31 51.13
CA GLU A 172 -6.41 23.85 51.69
C GLU A 172 -5.69 24.97 52.42
N ILE A 173 -5.61 26.18 51.84
CA ILE A 173 -5.03 27.37 52.48
C ILE A 173 -5.79 27.73 53.76
N GLU A 174 -7.13 27.70 53.75
CA GLU A 174 -7.93 27.95 54.96
C GLU A 174 -7.69 26.93 56.06
N SER A 175 -7.52 25.64 55.70
CA SER A 175 -7.22 24.58 56.66
C SER A 175 -5.84 24.74 57.30
N LEU A 176 -4.82 25.09 56.50
CA LEU A 176 -3.46 25.35 56.98
C LEU A 176 -3.38 26.61 57.87
N LYS A 177 -4.21 27.63 57.59
CA LYS A 177 -4.29 28.84 58.42
C LYS A 177 -4.92 28.57 59.79
N LYS A 178 -5.83 27.60 59.90
CA LYS A 178 -6.46 27.22 61.18
C LYS A 178 -5.59 26.30 62.04
N SER A 179 -4.58 25.63 61.47
CA SER A 179 -3.67 24.74 62.19
C SER A 179 -2.42 25.43 62.75
N LYS A 180 -2.34 26.76 62.69
CA LYS A 180 -1.23 27.58 63.19
C LYS A 180 -1.74 28.55 64.25
#